data_AF-A0A936W7L9-F1
#
_entry.id   AF-A0A936W7L9-F1
#
_cell.length_a   1.000
_cell.length_b   1.000
_cell.length_c   1.000
_cell.angle_alpha   90.00
_cell.angle_beta   90.00
_cell.angle_gamma   90.00
#
_symmetry.space_group_name_H-M   'P 1'
#
loop_
_entity.id
_entity.type
_entity.pdbx_description
1 polymer ?
#
loop_
_entity_poly.entity_id
_entity_poly.type
_entity_poly.pdbx_seq_one_letter_code
_entity_poly.pdbx_strand_id
1 'polypeptide(L)' 'MTRKKKTLVLAEPLRDRLKSFKVRLDARTVITLGNPQALAFWKKRYPLAKVID' A
#
# COMPACT_ATOMS: atom_id res chain seq x y z
N MET A 1 -24.49 33.58 -5.80
CA MET A 1 -23.10 33.39 -5.30
C MET A 1 -22.33 32.52 -6.28
N THR A 2 -21.21 33.00 -6.82
CA THR A 2 -20.45 32.28 -7.85
C THR A 2 -19.54 31.22 -7.20
N ARG A 3 -19.80 29.94 -7.49
CA ARG A 3 -19.00 28.81 -6.98
C ARG A 3 -17.61 28.82 -7.63
N LYS A 4 -16.56 28.93 -6.80
CA LYS A 4 -15.16 28.86 -7.25
C LYS A 4 -14.91 27.53 -7.97
N LYS A 5 -14.55 27.58 -9.26
CA LYS A 5 -14.24 26.37 -10.06
C LYS A 5 -12.89 25.79 -9.61
N LYS A 6 -12.81 24.47 -9.45
CA LYS A 6 -11.56 23.78 -9.08
C LYS A 6 -10.57 23.91 -10.24
N THR A 7 -9.33 24.28 -9.92
CA THR A 7 -8.22 24.34 -10.87
C THR A 7 -7.93 22.94 -11.39
N LEU A 8 -8.10 22.74 -12.70
CA LEU A 8 -7.73 21.50 -13.38
C LEU A 8 -6.19 21.47 -13.48
N VAL A 9 -5.55 20.63 -12.68
CA VAL A 9 -4.11 20.39 -12.76
C VAL A 9 -3.89 19.34 -13.85
N LEU A 10 -3.08 19.65 -14.86
CA LEU A 10 -2.90 18.85 -16.07
C LEU A 10 -2.30 17.46 -15.82
N ALA A 11 -1.55 17.30 -14.73
CA ALA A 11 -1.07 16.01 -14.26
C ALA A 11 -1.32 15.90 -12.76
N GLU A 12 -1.87 14.77 -12.32
CA GLU A 12 -1.87 14.45 -10.90
C GLU A 12 -0.42 14.50 -10.39
N PRO A 13 -0.17 15.08 -9.21
CA PRO A 13 1.15 14.95 -8.61
C PRO A 13 1.41 13.45 -8.49
N LEU A 14 2.44 12.96 -9.20
CA LEU A 14 2.94 11.61 -9.04
C LEU A 14 3.20 11.43 -7.56
N ARG A 15 2.24 10.80 -6.85
CA ARG A 15 2.42 10.41 -5.47
C ARG A 15 3.51 9.36 -5.54
N ASP A 16 4.72 9.84 -5.31
CA ASP A 16 5.94 9.06 -5.40
C ASP A 16 5.73 7.78 -4.59
N ARG A 17 5.47 6.71 -5.32
CA ARG A 17 5.67 5.32 -4.94
C ARG A 17 5.11 4.97 -3.57
N LEU A 18 3.84 4.55 -3.55
CA LEU A 18 3.46 3.47 -2.65
C LEU A 18 4.38 2.29 -3.01
N LYS A 19 5.55 2.19 -2.35
CA LYS A 19 6.47 1.05 -2.45
C LYS A 19 5.72 -0.14 -1.89
N SER A 20 4.95 -0.77 -2.77
CA SER A 20 4.25 -2.00 -2.46
C SER A 20 5.25 -3.12 -2.43
N PHE A 21 5.18 -3.92 -1.38
CA PHE A 21 6.00 -5.12 -1.20
C PHE A 21 5.08 -6.32 -1.04
N LYS A 22 5.49 -7.46 -1.59
CA LYS A 22 4.69 -8.68 -1.48
C LYS A 22 5.08 -9.43 -0.23
N VAL A 23 4.06 -9.88 0.50
CA VAL A 23 4.22 -10.67 1.72
C VAL A 23 3.53 -12.01 1.53
N ARG A 24 4.29 -13.08 1.70
CA ARG A 24 3.74 -14.42 1.90
C ARG A 24 3.32 -14.54 3.35
N LEU A 25 2.03 -14.73 3.61
CA LEU A 25 1.54 -15.04 4.95
C LEU A 25 1.68 -16.53 5.25
N ASP A 26 1.30 -17.36 4.27
CA ASP A 26 1.27 -18.83 4.35
C ASP A 26 1.68 -19.45 3.01
N ALA A 27 1.74 -20.79 2.95
CA ALA A 27 2.09 -21.55 1.74
C ALA A 27 1.21 -21.23 0.50
N ARG A 28 -0.03 -20.76 0.71
CA ARG A 28 -0.99 -20.48 -0.37
C ARG A 28 -1.35 -19.00 -0.52
N THR A 29 -0.97 -18.16 0.44
CA THR A 29 -1.50 -16.79 0.53
C THR A 29 -0.37 -15.77 0.37
N VAL A 30 -0.45 -15.01 -0.72
CA VAL A 30 0.44 -13.88 -1.00
C VAL A 30 -0.40 -12.62 -1.09
N ILE A 31 -0.05 -11.61 -0.30
CA ILE A 31 -0.69 -10.30 -0.30
C ILE A 31 0.30 -9.23 -0.69
N THR A 32 -0.21 -8.12 -1.23
CA THR A 32 0.60 -6.93 -1.51
C THR A 32 0.29 -5.88 -0.47
N LEU A 33 1.32 -5.36 0.22
CA LEU A 33 1.18 -4.33 1.23
C LEU A 33 1.88 -3.05 0.78
N GLY A 34 1.25 -1.91 0.99
CA GLY A 34 1.85 -0.58 0.74
C GLY A 34 2.40 0.11 1.99
N ASN A 35 2.28 -0.51 3.17
CA ASN A 35 2.67 0.10 4.45
C ASN A 35 3.41 -0.92 5.36
N PRO A 36 4.61 -0.59 5.86
CA PRO A 36 5.33 -1.40 6.85
C PRO A 36 4.55 -1.69 8.15
N GLN A 37 3.65 -0.79 8.57
CA GLN A 37 2.83 -1.03 9.77
C GLN A 37 1.84 -2.19 9.58
N ALA A 38 1.34 -2.36 8.35
CA ALA A 38 0.46 -3.49 8.04
C ALA A 38 1.22 -4.81 8.15
N LEU A 39 2.52 -4.85 7.82
CA LEU A 39 3.34 -6.05 8.01
C LEU A 39 3.42 -6.44 9.50
N ALA A 40 3.56 -5.46 10.41
CA ALA A 40 3.59 -5.73 11.84
C ALA A 40 2.25 -6.31 12.36
N PHE A 41 1.12 -5.84 11.83
CA PHE A 41 -0.19 -6.42 12.11
C PHE A 41 -0.27 -7.89 11.65
N TRP A 42 0.14 -8.16 10.42
CA TRP A 42 0.10 -9.53 9.88
C TRP A 42 1.08 -10.47 10.57
N LYS A 43 2.25 -10.00 11.01
CA LYS A 43 3.21 -10.80 11.80
C LYS A 43 2.64 -11.29 13.13
N LYS A 44 1.74 -10.53 13.77
CA LYS A 44 1.04 -10.98 14.99
C LYS A 44 0.14 -12.18 14.73
N ARG A 45 -0.48 -12.24 13.54
CA ARG A 45 -1.42 -13.30 13.17
C ARG A 45 -0.75 -14.47 12.46
N TYR A 46 0.30 -14.21 11.69
CA TYR A 46 1.09 -15.16 10.92
C TYR A 46 2.57 -14.95 11.26
N PRO A 47 3.08 -15.67 12.27
CA PRO A 47 4.46 -15.50 12.73
C PRO A 47 5.51 -15.81 11.66
N LEU A 48 5.16 -16.68 10.70
CA LEU A 48 6.02 -17.13 9.61
C LEU A 48 5.93 -16.25 8.35
N ALA A 49 5.24 -15.10 8.44
CA ALA A 49 5.09 -14.21 7.30
C ALA A 49 6.46 -13.71 6.79
N LYS A 50 6.70 -13.89 5.48
CA LYS A 50 7.94 -13.50 4.79
C LYS A 50 7.66 -12.50 3.69
N VAL A 51 8.50 -11.48 3.57
CA VAL A 51 8.49 -10.57 2.42
C VAL A 51 9.18 -11.29 1.26
N ILE A 52 8.56 -11.29 0.07
CA ILE A 52 9.06 -11.97 -1.14
C ILE A 52 9.65 -10.96 -2.14
N ASP A 53 9.26 -9.69 -2.05
CA ASP A 53 9.53 -8.64 -3.05
C ASP A 53 9.82 -7.30 -2.36
#